data_AF-A0A821QE46-F1
#
_entry.id   AF-A0A821QE46-F1
#
_cell.length_a   1.000
_cell.length_b   1.000
_cell.length_c   1.000
_cell.angle_alpha   90.00
_cell.angle_beta   90.00
_cell.angle_gamma   90.00
#
_symmetry.space_group_name_H-M   'P 1'
#
loop_
_entity.id
_entity.type
_entity.pdbx_description
1 polymer ?
#
loop_
_entity_poly.entity_id
_entity_poly.type
_entity_poly.pdbx_seq_one_letter_code
_entity_poly.pdbx_strand_id
1 'polypeptide(L)'
;VSQHFPFLRNLTLVNSFTQKNKQHSSTFITFPHLEELDITLACVDYAEQFLFEKNTRLPRFLELYIGYETLAIVTNNFTNDLARRNCSQIRRLIIEELYVRSKDFHLYFPLL
;
A
#
# COMPACT_ATOMS: atom_id res chain seq x y z
N VAL A 1 -3.08 16.93 13.96
CA VAL A 1 -4.26 16.10 14.27
C VAL A 1 -4.04 14.75 13.60
N SER A 2 -4.10 13.64 14.34
CA SER A 2 -4.05 12.30 13.75
C SER A 2 -5.47 11.76 13.67
N GLN A 3 -5.82 11.17 12.53
CA GLN A 3 -7.11 10.51 12.36
C GLN A 3 -6.92 9.00 12.52
N HIS A 4 -7.90 8.36 13.15
CA HIS A 4 -7.85 6.94 13.45
C HIS A 4 -9.13 6.27 12.99
N PHE A 5 -8.99 5.12 12.33
CA PHE A 5 -10.10 4.24 11.97
C PHE A 5 -9.96 2.92 12.75
N PRO A 6 -10.31 2.89 14.05
CA PRO A 6 -10.00 1.79 14.95
C PRO A 6 -10.79 0.51 14.70
N PHE A 7 -11.82 0.54 13.86
CA PHE A 7 -12.65 -0.64 13.60
C PHE A 7 -12.60 -1.09 12.13
N LEU A 8 -11.91 -0.34 11.27
CA LEU A 8 -11.80 -0.70 9.85
C LEU A 8 -10.82 -1.86 9.69
N ARG A 9 -11.33 -3.00 9.20
CA ARG A 9 -10.56 -4.21 8.94
C ARG A 9 -10.28 -4.44 7.46
N ASN A 10 -11.25 -4.10 6.61
CA ASN A 10 -11.17 -4.28 5.17
C ASN A 10 -11.44 -2.93 4.51
N LEU A 11 -10.63 -2.59 3.51
CA LEU A 11 -10.80 -1.37 2.72
C LEU A 11 -10.58 -1.68 1.25
N THR A 12 -11.60 -1.41 0.43
CA THR A 12 -11.50 -1.45 -1.02
C THR A 12 -11.60 -0.03 -1.56
N LEU A 13 -10.66 0.34 -2.42
CA LEU A 13 -10.61 1.64 -3.09
C LEU A 13 -10.79 1.45 -4.59
N VAL A 14 -11.83 2.09 -5.12
CA VAL A 14 -12.12 2.11 -6.54
C VAL A 14 -12.10 3.56 -7.00
N ASN A 15 -10.96 3.98 -7.53
CA ASN A 15 -10.83 5.31 -8.13
C ASN A 15 -9.65 5.34 -9.08
N SER A 16 -9.94 5.18 -10.38
CA SER A 16 -8.93 5.19 -11.44
C SER A 16 -8.46 6.61 -11.82
N PHE A 17 -9.09 7.66 -11.29
CA PHE A 17 -8.70 9.03 -11.60
C PHE A 17 -7.49 9.47 -10.77
N THR A 18 -6.57 10.16 -11.44
CA THR A 18 -5.43 10.81 -10.80
C THR A 18 -5.90 11.86 -9.81
N GLN A 19 -5.19 12.00 -8.70
CA GLN A 19 -5.48 13.05 -7.73
C GLN A 19 -4.96 14.40 -8.24
N LYS A 20 -5.87 15.23 -8.78
CA LYS A 20 -5.55 16.58 -9.30
C LYS A 20 -4.81 17.47 -8.30
N ASN A 21 -5.09 17.29 -7.02
CA ASN A 21 -4.42 17.95 -5.91
C ASN A 21 -3.91 16.84 -4.97
N LYS A 22 -2.72 16.28 -5.23
CA LYS A 22 -2.03 15.42 -4.25
C LYS A 22 -1.83 16.24 -2.98
N GLN A 23 -2.84 16.29 -2.12
CA GLN A 23 -2.73 17.02 -0.87
C GLN A 23 -1.69 16.27 -0.07
N HIS A 24 -0.55 16.91 0.15
CA HIS A 24 0.29 16.62 1.30
C HIS A 24 -0.49 17.06 2.55
N SER A 25 -1.61 16.38 2.79
CA SER A 25 -2.34 16.49 4.03
C SER A 25 -1.32 16.21 5.14
N SER A 26 -1.12 17.19 6.03
CA SER A 26 -0.31 17.01 7.23
C SER A 26 -0.98 16.07 8.24
N THR A 27 -2.18 15.58 7.91
CA THR A 27 -2.94 14.63 8.71
C THR A 27 -2.39 13.23 8.49
N PHE A 28 -1.75 12.72 9.53
CA PHE A 28 -1.29 11.34 9.59
C PHE A 28 -2.46 10.43 10.00
N ILE A 29 -2.78 9.43 9.17
CA ILE A 29 -3.91 8.51 9.41
C ILE A 29 -3.39 7.15 9.87
N THR A 30 -3.92 6.63 10.97
CA THR A 30 -3.61 5.27 11.42
C THR A 30 -4.81 4.37 11.23
N PHE A 31 -4.57 3.17 10.69
CA PHE A 31 -5.55 2.10 10.60
C PHE A 31 -5.10 0.92 11.46
N PRO A 32 -5.36 0.94 12.79
CA PRO A 32 -4.74 0.01 13.72
C PRO A 32 -5.13 -1.45 13.51
N HIS A 33 -6.27 -1.69 12.86
CA HIS A 33 -6.87 -3.00 12.67
C HIS A 33 -7.13 -3.35 11.21
N LEU A 34 -6.59 -2.58 10.25
CA LEU A 34 -6.74 -2.91 8.84
C LEU A 34 -5.92 -4.16 8.53
N GLU A 35 -6.64 -5.20 8.15
CA GLU A 35 -6.13 -6.53 7.83
C GLU A 35 -6.02 -6.69 6.31
N GLU A 36 -6.95 -6.10 5.55
CA GLU A 36 -7.06 -6.23 4.09
C GLU A 36 -7.19 -4.87 3.40
N LEU A 37 -6.38 -4.66 2.36
CA LEU A 37 -6.46 -3.50 1.46
C LEU A 37 -6.53 -3.97 0.02
N ASP A 38 -7.59 -3.56 -0.68
CA ASP A 38 -7.72 -3.74 -2.12
C ASP A 38 -7.67 -2.40 -2.84
N ILE A 39 -6.63 -2.24 -3.66
CA ILE A 39 -6.35 -1.06 -4.48
C ILE A 39 -6.14 -1.44 -5.95
N THR A 40 -6.63 -2.61 -6.37
CA THR A 40 -6.47 -3.14 -7.74
C THR A 40 -7.08 -2.20 -8.78
N LEU A 41 -8.20 -1.55 -8.43
CA LEU A 41 -8.92 -0.61 -9.31
C LEU A 41 -8.66 0.86 -8.95
N ALA A 42 -7.61 1.14 -8.17
CA ALA A 42 -7.24 2.48 -7.77
C ALA A 42 -6.06 3.03 -8.59
N CYS A 43 -6.03 4.34 -8.77
CA CYS A 43 -4.88 5.03 -9.33
C CYS A 43 -3.66 4.87 -8.40
N VAL A 44 -2.46 4.85 -9.00
CA VAL A 44 -1.17 4.73 -8.29
C VAL A 44 -1.00 5.73 -7.14
N ASP A 45 -1.62 6.91 -7.24
CA ASP A 45 -1.60 7.93 -6.19
C ASP A 45 -2.15 7.42 -4.85
N TYR A 46 -3.15 6.54 -4.88
CA TYR A 46 -3.70 5.91 -3.68
C TYR A 46 -2.74 4.85 -3.13
N ALA A 47 -2.12 4.06 -4.02
CA ALA A 47 -1.11 3.09 -3.62
C ALA A 47 0.08 3.78 -2.92
N GLU A 48 0.55 4.93 -3.42
CA GLU A 48 1.57 5.75 -2.74
C GLU A 48 1.10 6.18 -1.33
N GLN A 49 -0.16 6.60 -1.16
CA GLN A 49 -0.67 7.08 0.13
C GLN A 49 -0.74 6.00 1.20
N PHE A 50 -1.11 4.77 0.83
CA PHE A 50 -1.22 3.65 1.77
C PHE A 50 0.11 2.94 2.00
N LEU A 51 0.92 2.78 0.95
CA LEU A 51 2.18 2.04 1.07
C LEU A 51 3.31 2.91 1.63
N PHE A 52 3.34 4.23 1.37
CA PHE A 52 4.35 5.09 1.99
C PHE A 52 4.01 5.42 3.44
N GLU A 53 4.97 5.21 4.35
CA GLU A 53 4.82 5.52 5.78
C GLU A 53 4.68 7.03 6.07
N LYS A 54 4.78 7.90 5.05
CA LYS A 54 4.66 9.36 5.23
C LYS A 54 3.24 9.78 5.65
N ASN A 55 2.22 9.06 5.17
CA ASN A 55 0.82 9.48 5.29
C ASN A 55 -0.02 8.53 6.14
N THR A 56 0.36 7.24 6.16
CA THR A 56 -0.44 6.20 6.81
C THR A 56 0.41 5.21 7.62
N ARG A 57 -0.20 4.65 8.66
CA ARG A 57 0.33 3.49 9.41
C ARG A 57 -0.67 2.35 9.40
N LEU A 58 -0.19 1.18 8.99
CA LEU A 58 -0.98 -0.04 8.85
C LEU A 58 -0.35 -1.18 9.68
N PRO A 59 -0.37 -1.10 11.03
CA PRO A 59 0.38 -2.01 11.90
C PRO A 59 -0.06 -3.48 11.86
N ARG A 60 -1.25 -3.78 11.32
CA ARG A 60 -1.79 -5.13 11.19
C ARG A 60 -2.06 -5.52 9.74
N PHE A 61 -1.35 -4.93 8.80
CA PHE A 61 -1.63 -5.10 7.39
C PHE A 61 -1.23 -6.50 6.90
N LEU A 62 -2.20 -7.39 6.68
CA LEU A 62 -1.96 -8.80 6.36
C LEU A 62 -2.05 -9.08 4.86
N GLU A 63 -3.06 -8.51 4.20
CA GLU A 63 -3.41 -8.86 2.82
C GLU A 63 -3.50 -7.63 1.92
N LEU A 64 -2.75 -7.62 0.81
CA LEU A 64 -2.76 -6.56 -0.20
C LEU A 64 -3.19 -7.12 -1.56
N TYR A 65 -4.19 -6.50 -2.16
CA TYR A 65 -4.57 -6.69 -3.56
C TYR A 65 -4.14 -5.47 -4.37
N ILE A 66 -3.27 -5.68 -5.38
CA ILE A 66 -2.68 -4.60 -6.19
C ILE A 66 -2.20 -5.13 -7.55
N GLY A 67 -2.23 -4.29 -8.59
CA GLY A 67 -1.52 -4.56 -9.84
C GLY A 67 0.00 -4.52 -9.64
N TYR A 68 0.73 -5.40 -10.34
CA TYR A 68 2.19 -5.45 -10.27
C TYR A 68 2.84 -4.19 -10.83
N GLU A 69 2.32 -3.64 -11.94
CA GLU A 69 2.82 -2.39 -12.49
C GLU A 69 2.72 -1.25 -11.46
N THR A 70 1.58 -1.16 -10.77
CA THR A 70 1.36 -0.16 -9.72
C THR A 70 2.32 -0.37 -8.55
N LEU A 71 2.50 -1.62 -8.12
CA LEU A 71 3.43 -1.96 -7.05
C LEU A 71 4.89 -1.61 -7.43
N ALA A 72 5.29 -1.90 -8.67
CA ALA A 72 6.61 -1.58 -9.20
C ALA A 72 6.82 -0.06 -9.26
N ILE A 73 5.82 0.72 -9.70
CA ILE A 73 5.91 2.19 -9.72
C ILE A 73 6.10 2.73 -8.30
N VAL A 74 5.24 2.36 -7.34
CA VAL A 74 5.30 2.88 -5.97
C VAL A 74 6.61 2.52 -5.28
N THR A 75 7.08 1.29 -5.45
CA THR A 75 8.34 0.83 -4.86
C THR A 75 9.58 1.27 -5.62
N ASN A 76 9.43 1.98 -6.75
CA ASN A 76 10.49 2.27 -7.71
C ASN A 76 11.29 0.99 -8.07
N ASN A 77 10.59 -0.02 -8.55
CA ASN A 77 11.11 -1.37 -8.81
C ASN A 77 11.81 -1.98 -7.59
N PHE A 78 11.21 -1.83 -6.40
CA PHE A 78 11.75 -2.35 -5.14
C PHE A 78 13.10 -1.73 -4.72
N THR A 79 13.26 -0.42 -4.94
CA THR A 79 14.43 0.35 -4.49
C THR A 79 14.10 1.52 -3.55
N ASN A 80 12.82 1.91 -3.45
CA ASN A 80 12.34 2.97 -2.54
C ASN A 80 11.96 2.42 -1.15
N ASP A 81 12.77 2.67 -0.13
CA ASP A 81 12.55 2.16 1.23
C ASP A 81 11.29 2.74 1.92
N LEU A 82 10.68 3.82 1.41
CA LEU A 82 9.50 4.44 2.03
C LEU A 82 8.29 3.52 2.09
N ALA A 83 8.16 2.61 1.12
CA ALA A 83 7.09 1.60 1.09
C ALA A 83 7.45 0.34 1.90
N ARG A 84 8.76 0.10 2.13
CA ARG A 84 9.27 -1.17 2.62
C ARG A 84 8.70 -1.53 3.99
N ARG A 85 8.52 -0.56 4.88
CA ARG A 85 8.02 -0.83 6.24
C ARG A 85 6.58 -1.32 6.24
N ASN A 86 5.67 -0.64 5.55
CA ASN A 86 4.27 -1.07 5.45
C ASN A 86 4.18 -2.39 4.67
N CYS A 87 4.97 -2.56 3.61
CA CYS A 87 5.02 -3.82 2.86
C CYS A 87 5.54 -4.99 3.70
N SER A 88 6.49 -4.76 4.62
CA SER A 88 7.13 -5.82 5.41
C SER A 88 6.17 -6.63 6.30
N GLN A 89 4.99 -6.08 6.59
CA GLN A 89 3.98 -6.70 7.43
C GLN A 89 3.03 -7.62 6.64
N ILE A 90 3.01 -7.49 5.31
CA ILE A 90 2.10 -8.22 4.42
C ILE A 90 2.47 -9.69 4.40
N ARG A 91 1.48 -10.54 4.65
CA ARG A 91 1.56 -12.01 4.64
C ARG A 91 0.91 -12.64 3.41
N ARG A 92 0.10 -11.87 2.70
CA ARG A 92 -0.54 -12.30 1.47
C ARG A 92 -0.57 -11.16 0.48
N LEU A 93 0.10 -11.34 -0.65
CA LEU A 93 0.08 -10.41 -1.76
C LEU A 93 -0.65 -11.06 -2.93
N ILE A 94 -1.70 -10.40 -3.41
CA ILE A 94 -2.55 -10.87 -4.49
C ILE A 94 -2.38 -9.90 -5.65
N ILE A 95 -1.90 -10.45 -6.76
CA ILE A 95 -1.64 -9.75 -8.01
C ILE A 95 -2.37 -10.56 -9.07
N GLU A 96 -3.35 -9.94 -9.75
CA GLU A 96 -4.19 -10.63 -10.73
C GLU A 96 -3.46 -10.95 -12.04
N GLU A 97 -2.36 -10.24 -12.32
CA GLU A 97 -1.57 -10.37 -13.54
C GLU A 97 -0.31 -11.23 -13.36
N LEU A 98 0.19 -11.81 -14.46
CA LEU A 98 1.48 -12.51 -14.46
C LEU A 98 2.61 -11.51 -14.22
N TYR A 99 3.50 -11.84 -13.27
CA TYR A 99 4.63 -10.98 -12.93
C TYR A 99 5.91 -11.78 -12.69
N VAL A 100 7.05 -11.11 -12.86
CA VAL A 100 8.38 -11.65 -12.54
C VAL A 100 8.92 -10.86 -11.37
N ARG A 101 9.18 -11.54 -10.25
CA ARG A 101 9.75 -10.93 -9.04
C ARG A 101 11.12 -10.31 -9.35
N SER A 102 11.30 -9.04 -8.97
CA SER A 102 12.64 -8.44 -8.97
C SER A 102 13.54 -9.12 -7.94
N LYS A 103 14.86 -8.92 -8.07
CA LYS A 103 15.84 -9.43 -7.11
C LYS A 103 15.54 -8.98 -5.67
N ASP A 104 15.06 -7.75 -5.52
CA ASP A 104 14.85 -7.09 -4.23
C ASP A 104 13.42 -7.26 -3.68
N PHE A 105 12.55 -7.96 -4.40
CA PHE A 105 11.15 -8.22 -4.00
C PHE A 105 11.04 -8.78 -2.56
N HIS A 106 11.93 -9.72 -2.20
CA HIS A 106 11.95 -10.36 -0.88
C HIS A 106 12.30 -9.39 0.25
N LEU A 107 12.95 -8.27 -0.03
CA LEU A 107 13.25 -7.23 0.97
C LEU A 107 12.03 -6.42 1.37
N TYR A 108 11.00 -6.37 0.50
CA TYR A 108 9.74 -5.67 0.72
C TYR A 108 8.68 -6.57 1.32
N PHE A 109 8.71 -7.87 0.98
CA PHE A 109 7.74 -8.85 1.46
C PHE A 109 8.43 -10.07 2.07
N PRO A 110 9.13 -9.92 3.21
CA PRO A 110 9.90 -10.98 3.84
C PRO A 110 9.03 -12.10 4.46
N LEU A 111 7.71 -11.93 4.49
CA LEU A 111 6.75 -12.90 5.05
C LEU A 111 6.01 -13.72 3.97
N LEU A 112 6.34 -13.53 2.68
CA LEU A 112 5.80 -14.27 1.51
C LEU A 112 6.76 -15.35 1.02
#